data_AF-A0A0D2S1D7-F1
#
_entry.id   AF-A0A0D2S1D7-F1
#
_cell.length_a   1.000
_cell.length_b   1.000
_cell.length_c   1.000
_cell.angle_alpha   90.00
_cell.angle_beta   90.00
_cell.angle_gamma   90.00
#
_symmetry.space_group_name_H-M   'P 1'
#
loop_
_entity.id
_entity.type
_entity.pdbx_description
1 polymer ?
#
loop_
_entity_poly.entity_id
_entity_poly.type
_entity_poly.pdbx_seq_one_letter_code
_entity_poly.pdbx_strand_id
1 'polypeptide(L)'
;MCNCYGSHVLRSLLCLCKGVPLDSPEFHGAKGSKVLAERLNLKVSHLDGNDSQHLQQGFPSLLKFLVSGMMNCTKEDMKTLQVDQYSSLVLQTALKLLGGNDQELLHIIPVLLGCNKENLAEGKFIDMIIAGETVESMKEPAFSHLMEVILEVAPESLYNNMLTKLLKNSLFELSSHPCGNFVVQALISHARTKDQMELIWEELGLKFADLLRMGRSGVIASLIAACQRFQTHEYKCCEALATAVGSKNETSKFIVPRILFLDSYFSYDDKSSWSWPGGAKMHVMGSLILQAIFKFQSEWIQPYILSITSMDAEHVLEAAQDARGARVIEAFLASDASTKQKRRLVVKLRGHFGELAMNLSGSFTVERCFNAGNLSLREAIASELLAVRTELSKTKQGPHLLRTLDIDRYATKPDQWRSKQASKQSAYNEFFVAFGSSESKSTKSNKLLYNASMDTSEHEELNIKKDIDGSLISTSVVDDTSSEKKGRKKRKRDVASEDAVGSNRAIEKAVKNFLSSSTPDKKRHNASNQRLKI
;
A
#
# COMPACT_ATOMS: atom_id res chain seq x y z
N MET A 1 0.43 33.20 21.63
CA MET A 1 0.63 32.27 20.48
C MET A 1 -0.30 32.61 19.32
N CYS A 2 -1.57 32.92 19.58
CA CYS A 2 -2.66 33.14 18.62
C CYS A 2 -2.53 34.30 17.60
N ASN A 3 -1.36 34.95 17.48
CA ASN A 3 -1.15 36.01 16.49
C ASN A 3 -0.64 35.40 15.18
N CYS A 4 -1.24 35.78 14.05
CA CYS A 4 -0.88 35.23 12.74
C CYS A 4 0.63 35.30 12.44
N TYR A 5 1.22 36.49 12.48
CA TYR A 5 2.66 36.70 12.24
C TYR A 5 3.52 36.08 13.36
N GLY A 6 3.15 36.29 14.62
CA GLY A 6 3.85 35.75 15.78
C GLY A 6 3.94 34.21 15.79
N SER A 7 2.94 33.52 15.22
CA SER A 7 2.95 32.06 15.08
C SER A 7 4.07 31.55 14.16
N HIS A 8 4.42 32.30 13.12
CA HIS A 8 5.53 31.94 12.23
C HIS A 8 6.87 32.17 12.94
N VAL A 9 7.03 33.28 13.66
CA VAL A 9 8.23 33.57 14.45
C VAL A 9 8.46 32.49 15.52
N LEU A 10 7.41 32.10 16.25
CA LEU A 10 7.49 31.04 17.27
C LEU A 10 7.84 29.67 16.67
N ARG A 11 7.23 29.28 15.54
CA ARG A 11 7.55 28.00 14.87
C ARG A 11 9.00 27.96 14.39
N SER A 12 9.48 29.04 13.77
CA SER A 12 10.89 29.15 13.35
C SER A 12 11.86 29.13 14.53
N LEU A 13 11.52 29.79 15.64
CA LEU A 13 12.32 29.75 16.88
C LEU A 13 12.39 28.34 17.48
N LEU A 14 11.27 27.60 17.52
CA LEU A 14 11.25 26.21 17.98
C LEU A 14 12.14 25.31 17.08
N CYS A 15 12.04 25.46 15.76
CA CYS A 15 12.88 24.72 14.80
C CYS A 15 14.38 25.00 15.02
N LEU A 16 14.76 26.27 15.20
CA LEU A 16 16.12 26.68 15.55
C LEU A 16 16.58 26.08 16.89
N CYS A 17 15.70 26.03 17.91
CA CYS A 17 16.03 25.44 19.21
C CYS A 17 16.19 23.91 19.14
N LYS A 18 15.54 23.21 18.19
CA LYS A 18 15.79 21.79 17.91
C LYS A 18 17.06 21.56 17.06
N GLY A 19 17.44 22.53 16.24
CA GLY A 19 18.55 22.43 15.29
C GLY A 19 18.15 21.90 13.91
N VAL A 20 16.87 22.00 13.52
CA VAL A 20 16.37 21.56 12.20
C VAL A 20 16.30 22.72 11.19
N PRO A 21 16.43 22.46 9.87
CA PRO A 21 16.33 23.50 8.84
C PRO A 21 14.99 24.25 8.85
N LEU A 22 15.06 25.59 8.76
CA LEU A 22 13.87 26.45 8.83
C LEU A 22 12.89 26.24 7.68
N ASP A 23 13.34 25.80 6.51
CA ASP A 23 12.50 25.64 5.31
C ASP A 23 11.79 24.28 5.19
N SER A 24 11.88 23.41 6.22
CA SER A 24 11.24 22.09 6.16
C SER A 24 9.70 22.20 6.15
N PRO A 25 9.00 21.75 5.08
CA PRO A 25 7.54 21.88 4.98
C PRO A 25 6.80 21.03 6.02
N GLU A 26 7.45 19.99 6.54
CA GLU A 26 6.97 19.05 7.55
C GLU A 26 6.63 19.73 8.89
N PHE A 27 7.43 20.72 9.30
CA PHE A 27 7.27 21.44 10.57
C PHE A 27 6.40 22.70 10.46
N HIS A 28 6.05 23.13 9.23
CA HIS A 28 5.22 24.33 8.97
C HIS A 28 3.76 24.02 8.63
N GLY A 29 3.34 22.76 8.66
CA GLY A 29 1.95 22.34 8.46
C GLY A 29 1.53 22.17 6.98
N ALA A 30 2.47 22.12 6.05
CA ALA A 30 2.15 21.89 4.64
C ALA A 30 1.84 20.39 4.40
N LYS A 31 0.64 20.08 3.88
CA LYS A 31 0.21 18.71 3.54
C LYS A 31 0.95 18.18 2.31
N GLY A 32 2.21 17.80 2.49
CA GLY A 32 3.09 17.27 1.45
C GLY A 32 2.74 15.84 1.03
N SER A 33 3.07 15.48 -0.21
CA SER A 33 2.88 14.12 -0.73
C SER A 33 3.75 13.06 -0.03
N LYS A 34 4.89 13.44 0.56
CA LYS A 34 5.68 12.57 1.47
C LYS A 34 4.81 12.05 2.63
N VAL A 35 4.16 12.95 3.36
CA VAL A 35 3.32 12.63 4.54
C VAL A 35 2.16 11.69 4.18
N LEU A 36 1.52 11.89 3.02
CA LEU A 36 0.47 10.98 2.57
C LEU A 36 1.02 9.60 2.15
N ALA A 37 2.19 9.55 1.51
CA ALA A 37 2.84 8.29 1.16
C ALA A 37 3.36 7.51 2.39
N GLU A 38 3.71 8.20 3.47
CA GLU A 38 4.05 7.62 4.77
C GLU A 38 2.80 7.09 5.47
N ARG A 39 1.76 7.92 5.61
CA ARG A 39 0.46 7.58 6.20
C ARG A 39 -0.18 6.32 5.58
N LEU A 40 -0.03 6.16 4.26
CA LEU A 40 -0.58 5.03 3.50
C LEU A 40 0.41 3.88 3.26
N ASN A 41 1.57 3.85 3.93
CA ASN A 41 2.60 2.81 3.76
C ASN A 41 3.00 2.58 2.28
N LEU A 42 3.03 3.65 1.48
CA LEU A 42 3.27 3.61 0.04
C LEU A 42 4.75 3.73 -0.34
N LYS A 43 5.63 4.13 0.59
CA LYS A 43 7.09 4.14 0.37
C LYS A 43 7.56 2.81 -0.23
N VAL A 44 8.15 2.88 -1.43
CA VAL A 44 8.98 1.80 -1.98
C VAL A 44 10.31 1.84 -1.25
N SER A 45 10.88 0.69 -0.93
CA SER A 45 12.17 0.53 -0.24
C SER A 45 13.39 0.86 -1.13
N HIS A 46 13.39 2.04 -1.73
CA HIS A 46 14.66 2.72 -2.05
C HIS A 46 15.34 3.15 -0.74
N LEU A 47 16.67 3.14 -0.73
CA LEU A 47 17.46 3.47 0.44
C LEU A 47 17.54 4.99 0.67
N ASP A 48 16.40 5.61 1.02
CA ASP A 48 16.34 6.93 1.65
C ASP A 48 16.78 6.87 3.14
N GLY A 49 17.79 6.03 3.45
CA GLY A 49 18.53 6.06 4.71
C GLY A 49 19.45 7.27 4.84
N ASN A 50 19.26 8.28 3.98
CA ASN A 50 20.07 9.48 3.83
C ASN A 50 19.28 10.78 4.07
N ASP A 51 17.98 10.70 4.42
CA ASP A 51 17.25 11.79 5.12
C ASP A 51 17.71 11.87 6.59
N SER A 52 19.02 11.70 6.82
CA SER A 52 19.72 12.28 7.96
C SER A 52 19.71 13.79 7.77
N GLN A 53 18.59 14.42 8.17
CA GLN A 53 18.52 15.87 8.31
C GLN A 53 19.77 16.30 9.08
N HIS A 54 20.54 17.23 8.51
CA HIS A 54 21.75 17.77 9.15
C HIS A 54 21.32 18.60 10.38
N LEU A 55 21.03 17.88 11.47
CA LEU A 55 20.75 18.42 12.79
C LEU A 55 21.98 19.22 13.21
N GLN A 56 21.86 20.53 13.13
CA GLN A 56 22.84 21.44 13.67
C GLN A 56 22.80 21.35 15.20
N GLN A 57 23.83 21.86 15.86
CA GLN A 57 23.89 21.89 17.31
C GLN A 57 22.82 22.83 17.87
N GLY A 58 21.63 22.27 18.14
CA GLY A 58 20.49 22.99 18.71
C GLY A 58 20.66 23.30 20.20
N PHE A 59 19.58 23.77 20.80
CA PHE A 59 19.51 24.23 22.18
C PHE A 59 18.40 23.48 22.95
N PRO A 60 18.59 22.19 23.31
CA PRO A 60 17.51 21.35 23.86
C PRO A 60 16.91 21.88 25.17
N SER A 61 17.72 22.51 26.02
CA SER A 61 17.27 23.17 27.25
C SER A 61 16.38 24.38 26.97
N LEU A 62 16.71 25.18 25.94
CA LEU A 62 15.88 26.31 25.50
C LEU A 62 14.59 25.84 24.84
N LEU A 63 14.65 24.78 24.01
CA LEU A 63 13.45 24.14 23.44
C LEU A 63 12.50 23.68 24.55
N LYS A 64 13.02 22.95 25.55
CA LYS A 64 12.23 22.51 26.71
C LYS A 64 11.65 23.70 27.48
N PHE A 65 12.46 24.70 27.81
CA PHE A 65 12.00 25.91 28.51
C PHE A 65 10.87 26.63 27.76
N LEU A 66 11.01 26.84 26.44
CA LEU A 66 9.99 27.46 25.61
C LEU A 66 8.69 26.64 25.59
N VAL A 67 8.76 25.32 25.39
CA VAL A 67 7.55 24.48 25.36
C VAL A 67 6.92 24.36 26.73
N SER A 68 7.67 24.21 27.82
CA SER A 68 7.13 24.25 29.19
C SER A 68 6.44 25.60 29.48
N GLY A 69 6.97 26.71 28.97
CA GLY A 69 6.32 28.02 29.04
C GLY A 69 4.99 28.08 28.27
N MET A 70 4.89 27.44 27.11
CA MET A 70 3.64 27.34 26.34
C MET A 70 2.56 26.50 27.03
N MET A 71 2.94 25.55 27.89
CA MET A 71 2.00 24.71 28.67
C MET A 71 1.63 25.32 30.03
N ASN A 72 2.22 26.45 30.42
CA ASN A 72 2.01 27.07 31.74
C ASN A 72 0.93 28.15 31.71
N CYS A 73 -0.27 27.77 31.26
CA CYS A 73 -1.48 28.59 31.24
C CYS A 73 -2.61 27.94 32.06
N THR A 74 -3.78 28.58 32.18
CA THR A 74 -4.95 27.94 32.80
C THR A 74 -5.57 26.90 31.86
N LYS A 75 -6.49 26.08 32.39
CA LYS A 75 -7.29 25.14 31.57
C LYS A 75 -8.13 25.88 30.51
N GLU A 76 -8.64 27.06 30.83
CA GLU A 76 -9.51 27.83 29.94
C GLU A 76 -8.71 28.50 28.82
N ASP A 77 -7.51 29.00 29.15
CA ASP A 77 -6.52 29.41 28.14
C ASP A 77 -6.18 28.23 27.23
N MET A 78 -5.97 27.03 27.79
CA MET A 78 -5.63 25.84 27.00
C MET A 78 -6.77 25.42 26.06
N LYS A 79 -8.03 25.42 26.53
CA LYS A 79 -9.21 25.21 25.67
C LYS A 79 -9.25 26.22 24.52
N THR A 80 -8.91 27.48 24.79
CA THR A 80 -8.81 28.52 23.75
C THR A 80 -7.65 28.26 22.78
N LEU A 81 -6.48 27.83 23.28
CA LEU A 81 -5.28 27.54 22.48
C LEU A 81 -5.42 26.28 21.60
N GLN A 82 -6.27 25.33 22.00
CA GLN A 82 -6.61 24.12 21.24
C GLN A 82 -7.36 24.45 19.94
N VAL A 83 -8.29 25.42 19.99
CA VAL A 83 -9.20 25.76 18.88
C VAL A 83 -8.77 26.98 18.05
N ASP A 84 -7.85 27.82 18.54
CA ASP A 84 -7.22 28.84 17.69
C ASP A 84 -6.26 28.23 16.67
N GLN A 85 -6.39 28.67 15.41
CA GLN A 85 -5.60 28.17 14.27
C GLN A 85 -4.09 28.38 14.46
N TYR A 86 -3.68 29.49 15.06
CA TYR A 86 -2.28 29.92 15.11
C TYR A 86 -1.54 29.33 16.30
N SER A 87 -2.19 29.17 17.46
CA SER A 87 -1.66 28.38 18.57
C SER A 87 -1.64 26.89 18.24
N SER A 88 -2.68 26.34 17.61
CA SER A 88 -2.65 24.94 17.15
C SER A 88 -1.45 24.66 16.24
N LEU A 89 -1.15 25.55 15.28
CA LEU A 89 0.05 25.42 14.44
C LEU A 89 1.36 25.47 15.25
N VAL A 90 1.48 26.36 16.25
CA VAL A 90 2.68 26.40 17.13
C VAL A 90 2.80 25.11 17.96
N LEU A 91 1.68 24.60 18.48
CA LEU A 91 1.63 23.36 19.27
C LEU A 91 1.95 22.12 18.44
N GLN A 92 1.46 22.04 17.19
CA GLN A 92 1.82 20.99 16.23
C GLN A 92 3.35 20.98 15.96
N THR A 93 3.94 22.15 15.70
CA THR A 93 5.40 22.24 15.52
C THR A 93 6.16 21.85 16.80
N ALA A 94 5.72 22.29 17.99
CA ALA A 94 6.34 21.92 19.26
C ALA A 94 6.31 20.39 19.49
N LEU A 95 5.17 19.75 19.26
CA LEU A 95 5.01 18.29 19.39
C LEU A 95 5.90 17.52 18.41
N LYS A 96 5.91 17.87 17.11
CA LYS A 96 6.78 17.23 16.10
C LYS A 96 8.26 17.32 16.48
N LEU A 97 8.72 18.48 16.97
CA LEU A 97 10.10 18.67 17.40
C LEU A 97 10.43 17.93 18.71
N LEU A 98 9.44 17.52 19.48
CA LEU A 98 9.59 16.63 20.64
C LEU A 98 9.40 15.14 20.31
N GLY A 99 9.12 14.77 19.06
CA GLY A 99 9.04 13.39 18.60
C GLY A 99 10.28 12.57 19.02
N GLY A 100 10.02 11.40 19.60
CA GLY A 100 11.06 10.52 20.16
C GLY A 100 11.60 10.94 21.54
N ASN A 101 11.01 11.95 22.19
CA ASN A 101 11.29 12.28 23.59
C ASN A 101 10.07 11.99 24.49
N ASP A 102 9.85 10.70 24.72
CA ASP A 102 8.69 10.15 25.41
C ASP A 102 8.45 10.78 26.79
N GLN A 103 9.50 11.17 27.53
CA GLN A 103 9.37 11.78 28.85
C GLN A 103 8.69 13.16 28.80
N GLU A 104 9.02 14.00 27.81
CA GLU A 104 8.35 15.30 27.63
C GLU A 104 6.94 15.10 27.07
N LEU A 105 6.76 14.17 26.13
CA LEU A 105 5.47 13.90 25.49
C LEU A 105 4.43 13.34 26.47
N LEU A 106 4.84 12.45 27.38
CA LEU A 106 4.00 11.95 28.48
C LEU A 106 3.59 13.04 29.48
N HIS A 107 4.32 14.15 29.57
CA HIS A 107 3.94 15.29 30.41
C HIS A 107 3.06 16.29 29.65
N ILE A 108 3.43 16.60 28.41
CA ILE A 108 2.82 17.68 27.61
C ILE A 108 1.47 17.28 27.03
N ILE A 109 1.35 16.08 26.44
CA ILE A 109 0.11 15.67 25.75
C ILE A 109 -1.09 15.62 26.72
N PRO A 110 -1.01 15.06 27.95
CA PRO A 110 -2.12 15.12 28.89
C PRO A 110 -2.55 16.56 29.26
N VAL A 111 -1.61 17.52 29.36
CA VAL A 111 -1.95 18.93 29.58
C VAL A 111 -2.66 19.53 28.35
N LEU A 112 -2.22 19.16 27.14
CA LEU A 112 -2.91 19.51 25.88
C LEU A 112 -4.28 18.83 25.70
N LEU A 113 -4.59 17.80 26.48
CA LEU A 113 -5.90 17.13 26.55
C LEU A 113 -6.71 17.56 27.80
N GLY A 114 -6.28 18.60 28.52
CA GLY A 114 -7.00 19.16 29.68
C GLY A 114 -6.94 18.34 30.97
N CYS A 115 -6.14 17.27 31.00
CA CYS A 115 -6.07 16.32 32.12
C CYS A 115 -5.39 16.93 33.36
N ASN A 116 -5.86 16.59 34.56
CA ASN A 116 -5.28 17.09 35.81
C ASN A 116 -3.86 16.54 36.03
N LYS A 117 -2.96 17.37 36.61
CA LYS A 117 -1.63 16.93 37.05
C LYS A 117 -1.69 15.79 38.09
N GLU A 118 -2.77 15.73 38.87
CA GLU A 118 -3.06 14.64 39.82
C GLU A 118 -3.31 13.30 39.09
N ASN A 119 -4.07 13.32 37.99
CA ASN A 119 -4.43 12.11 37.23
C ASN A 119 -3.21 11.42 36.58
N LEU A 120 -2.17 12.19 36.25
CA LEU A 120 -0.88 11.64 35.76
C LEU A 120 -0.19 10.79 36.83
N ALA A 121 -0.34 11.12 38.13
CA ALA A 121 0.32 10.39 39.21
C ALA A 121 -0.30 9.01 39.47
N GLU A 122 -1.60 8.83 39.19
CA GLU A 122 -2.29 7.54 39.28
C GLU A 122 -2.20 6.69 37.99
N GLY A 123 -1.57 7.20 36.92
CA GLY A 123 -1.57 6.55 35.60
C GLY A 123 -2.94 6.55 34.90
N LYS A 124 -3.93 7.27 35.42
CA LYS A 124 -5.28 7.41 34.85
C LYS A 124 -5.34 8.60 33.90
N PHE A 125 -4.68 8.48 32.74
CA PHE A 125 -4.43 9.64 31.87
C PHE A 125 -5.68 10.42 31.44
N ILE A 126 -6.84 9.77 31.21
CA ILE A 126 -8.05 10.42 30.67
C ILE A 126 -9.28 10.07 31.52
N ASP A 127 -10.06 11.09 31.88
CA ASP A 127 -11.37 10.98 32.53
C ASP A 127 -12.49 10.86 31.48
N MET A 128 -13.57 10.13 31.81
CA MET A 128 -14.69 9.88 30.91
C MET A 128 -15.51 11.15 30.61
N ILE A 129 -15.53 12.14 31.50
CA ILE A 129 -16.15 13.45 31.24
C ILE A 129 -15.29 14.26 30.25
N ILE A 130 -13.96 14.29 30.47
CA ILE A 130 -13.01 14.95 29.58
C ILE A 130 -13.03 14.32 28.19
N ALA A 131 -13.23 12.99 28.10
CA ALA A 131 -13.32 12.29 26.83
C ALA A 131 -14.45 12.82 25.92
N GLY A 132 -15.64 13.08 26.47
CA GLY A 132 -16.77 13.63 25.72
C GLY A 132 -16.48 15.03 25.15
N GLU A 133 -16.01 15.97 25.99
CA GLU A 133 -15.63 17.32 25.55
C GLU A 133 -14.52 17.29 24.46
N THR A 134 -13.57 16.37 24.62
CA THR A 134 -12.42 16.25 23.72
C THR A 134 -12.82 15.63 22.37
N VAL A 135 -13.71 14.63 22.35
CA VAL A 135 -14.25 14.04 21.11
C VAL A 135 -15.08 15.06 20.32
N GLU A 136 -15.89 15.89 20.99
CA GLU A 136 -16.59 16.99 20.31
C GLU A 136 -15.57 17.99 19.74
N SER A 137 -14.54 18.35 20.52
CA SER A 137 -13.47 19.25 20.07
C SER A 137 -12.71 18.72 18.85
N MET A 138 -12.61 17.40 18.63
CA MET A 138 -12.00 16.82 17.42
C MET A 138 -12.79 17.09 16.13
N LYS A 139 -13.99 17.69 16.23
CA LYS A 139 -14.74 18.18 15.08
C LYS A 139 -14.25 19.56 14.63
N GLU A 140 -13.53 20.31 15.46
CA GLU A 140 -12.98 21.62 15.09
C GLU A 140 -11.74 21.53 14.16
N PRO A 141 -11.59 22.42 13.17
CA PRO A 141 -10.47 22.38 12.22
C PRO A 141 -9.08 22.51 12.87
N ALA A 142 -8.95 23.37 13.88
CA ALA A 142 -7.67 23.61 14.55
C ALA A 142 -7.28 22.45 15.48
N PHE A 143 -8.22 21.96 16.30
CA PHE A 143 -7.92 20.88 17.25
C PHE A 143 -7.81 19.51 16.57
N SER A 144 -8.56 19.24 15.49
CA SER A 144 -8.35 18.03 14.69
C SER A 144 -6.94 17.94 14.11
N HIS A 145 -6.37 19.03 13.57
CA HIS A 145 -4.98 19.06 13.11
C HIS A 145 -3.96 18.98 14.25
N LEU A 146 -4.27 19.48 15.45
CA LEU A 146 -3.45 19.23 16.63
C LEU A 146 -3.49 17.74 17.04
N MET A 147 -4.67 17.12 17.03
CA MET A 147 -4.87 15.71 17.40
C MET A 147 -4.23 14.74 16.40
N GLU A 148 -4.21 15.06 15.10
CA GLU A 148 -3.42 14.31 14.11
C GLU A 148 -1.94 14.20 14.52
N VAL A 149 -1.35 15.30 15.00
CA VAL A 149 0.06 15.34 15.44
C VAL A 149 0.26 14.72 16.82
N ILE A 150 -0.70 14.86 17.74
CA ILE A 150 -0.68 14.13 19.02
C ILE A 150 -0.62 12.62 18.76
N LEU A 151 -1.44 12.08 17.85
CA LEU A 151 -1.45 10.66 17.51
C LEU A 151 -0.21 10.21 16.74
N GLU A 152 0.41 11.09 15.95
CA GLU A 152 1.69 10.87 15.26
C GLU A 152 2.82 10.60 16.27
N VAL A 153 3.00 11.51 17.24
CA VAL A 153 4.15 11.49 18.17
C VAL A 153 3.92 10.72 19.48
N ALA A 154 2.67 10.39 19.85
CA ALA A 154 2.36 9.81 21.16
C ALA A 154 3.16 8.51 21.46
N PRO A 155 3.79 8.42 22.65
CA PRO A 155 4.33 7.17 23.18
C PRO A 155 3.24 6.10 23.30
N GLU A 156 3.61 4.83 23.15
CA GLU A 156 2.64 3.74 22.93
C GLU A 156 1.63 3.58 24.09
N SER A 157 2.06 3.78 25.34
CA SER A 157 1.16 3.73 26.50
C SER A 157 0.06 4.80 26.45
N LEU A 158 0.38 6.00 25.98
CA LEU A 158 -0.55 7.11 25.84
C LEU A 158 -1.43 6.95 24.59
N TYR A 159 -0.87 6.45 23.48
CA TYR A 159 -1.64 6.05 22.30
C TYR A 159 -2.69 4.99 22.66
N ASN A 160 -2.31 3.94 23.40
CA ASN A 160 -3.24 2.92 23.89
C ASN A 160 -4.35 3.51 24.78
N ASN A 161 -4.01 4.47 25.65
CA ASN A 161 -5.00 5.13 26.49
C ASN A 161 -5.99 5.96 25.67
N MET A 162 -5.50 6.77 24.71
CA MET A 162 -6.37 7.53 23.80
C MET A 162 -7.28 6.61 22.97
N LEU A 163 -6.76 5.52 22.40
CA LEU A 163 -7.59 4.56 21.66
C LEU A 163 -8.69 3.97 22.56
N THR A 164 -8.35 3.50 23.76
CA THR A 164 -9.26 2.72 24.61
C THR A 164 -10.17 3.54 25.54
N LYS A 165 -9.85 4.82 25.80
CA LYS A 165 -10.59 5.70 26.73
C LYS A 165 -11.19 6.95 26.09
N LEU A 166 -10.65 7.39 24.95
CA LEU A 166 -11.06 8.63 24.29
C LEU A 166 -11.75 8.38 22.94
N LEU A 167 -11.30 7.40 22.17
CA LEU A 167 -11.71 7.23 20.77
C LEU A 167 -12.61 6.02 20.50
N LYS A 168 -12.51 4.95 21.28
CA LYS A 168 -13.37 3.76 21.14
C LYS A 168 -14.85 4.12 21.36
N ASN A 169 -15.71 3.53 20.52
CA ASN A 169 -17.15 3.77 20.33
C ASN A 169 -17.50 5.05 19.56
N SER A 170 -16.53 5.92 19.24
CA SER A 170 -16.73 7.15 18.45
C SER A 170 -15.98 7.14 17.11
N LEU A 171 -15.33 6.03 16.71
CA LEU A 171 -14.50 5.99 15.51
C LEU A 171 -15.32 6.22 14.23
N PHE A 172 -16.52 5.64 14.13
CA PHE A 172 -17.39 5.83 12.96
C PHE A 172 -17.98 7.26 12.88
N GLU A 173 -18.31 7.86 14.02
CA GLU A 173 -18.79 9.24 14.10
C GLU A 173 -17.69 10.22 13.66
N LEU A 174 -16.49 10.13 14.24
CA LEU A 174 -15.35 10.95 13.86
C LEU A 174 -14.96 10.72 12.40
N SER A 175 -14.95 9.47 11.92
CA SER A 175 -14.72 9.13 10.50
C SER A 175 -15.73 9.77 9.56
N SER A 176 -16.94 10.04 10.03
CA SER A 176 -18.00 10.70 9.26
C SER A 176 -17.82 12.23 9.20
N HIS A 177 -17.19 12.85 10.20
CA HIS A 177 -17.03 14.31 10.28
C HIS A 177 -16.00 14.87 9.30
N PRO A 178 -16.22 16.04 8.64
CA PRO A 178 -15.26 16.67 7.73
C PRO A 178 -13.85 16.90 8.31
N CYS A 179 -13.75 17.14 9.62
CA CYS A 179 -12.46 17.33 10.33
C CYS A 179 -12.00 16.03 11.02
N GLY A 180 -12.89 15.39 11.80
CA GLY A 180 -12.57 14.23 12.64
C GLY A 180 -12.04 13.03 11.86
N ASN A 181 -12.42 12.88 10.58
CA ASN A 181 -11.93 11.77 9.76
C ASN A 181 -10.41 11.81 9.52
N PHE A 182 -9.78 13.00 9.59
CA PHE A 182 -8.32 13.11 9.52
C PHE A 182 -7.65 12.65 10.83
N VAL A 183 -8.29 12.87 11.98
CA VAL A 183 -7.86 12.32 13.27
C VAL A 183 -7.91 10.79 13.24
N VAL A 184 -8.98 10.19 12.72
CA VAL A 184 -9.09 8.73 12.59
C VAL A 184 -8.08 8.16 11.58
N GLN A 185 -7.80 8.86 10.48
CA GLN A 185 -6.69 8.49 9.58
C GLN A 185 -5.34 8.49 10.30
N ALA A 186 -5.04 9.53 11.09
CA ALA A 186 -3.83 9.60 11.89
C ALA A 186 -3.76 8.50 12.97
N LEU A 187 -4.89 8.14 13.59
CA LEU A 187 -5.00 7.01 14.51
C LEU A 187 -4.59 5.71 13.81
N ILE A 188 -5.30 5.31 12.76
CA ILE A 188 -5.09 4.06 12.02
C ILE A 188 -3.64 3.92 11.55
N SER A 189 -3.09 4.99 10.96
CA SER A 189 -1.71 4.98 10.44
C SER A 189 -0.65 4.91 11.52
N HIS A 190 -0.93 5.37 12.74
CA HIS A 190 0.02 5.34 13.86
C HIS A 190 -0.20 4.22 14.88
N ALA A 191 -1.22 3.37 14.71
CA ALA A 191 -1.33 2.11 15.47
C ALA A 191 0.01 1.33 15.45
N ARG A 192 0.39 0.77 16.59
CA ARG A 192 1.66 0.06 16.87
C ARG A 192 1.49 -1.45 17.00
N THR A 193 0.32 -1.96 17.39
CA THR A 193 0.06 -3.40 17.64
C THR A 193 -1.14 -3.96 16.83
N LYS A 194 -1.23 -5.30 16.73
CA LYS A 194 -2.39 -5.96 16.11
C LYS A 194 -3.68 -5.74 16.91
N ASP A 195 -3.61 -5.72 18.24
CA ASP A 195 -4.77 -5.57 19.12
C ASP A 195 -5.41 -4.18 18.98
N GLN A 196 -4.59 -3.14 18.80
CA GLN A 196 -5.07 -1.80 18.46
C GLN A 196 -5.78 -1.78 17.10
N MET A 197 -5.27 -2.54 16.13
CA MET A 197 -5.89 -2.67 14.81
C MET A 197 -7.21 -3.46 14.86
N GLU A 198 -7.33 -4.46 15.74
CA GLU A 198 -8.58 -5.19 15.99
C GLU A 198 -9.67 -4.25 16.54
N LEU A 199 -9.36 -3.47 17.59
CA LEU A 199 -10.28 -2.49 18.17
C LEU A 199 -10.77 -1.44 17.15
N ILE A 200 -9.89 -1.03 16.24
CA ILE A 200 -10.23 -0.13 15.12
C ILE A 200 -11.10 -0.84 14.07
N TRP A 201 -10.85 -2.12 13.83
CA TRP A 201 -11.60 -2.94 12.86
C TRP A 201 -13.03 -3.25 13.35
N GLU A 202 -13.23 -3.50 14.65
CA GLU A 202 -14.55 -3.73 15.27
C GLU A 202 -15.58 -2.66 14.88
N GLU A 203 -15.19 -1.38 14.91
CA GLU A 203 -16.07 -0.26 14.61
C GLU A 203 -16.17 0.08 13.11
N LEU A 204 -15.06 0.00 12.37
CA LEU A 204 -14.94 0.55 11.02
C LEU A 204 -15.00 -0.49 9.88
N GLY A 205 -14.70 -1.77 10.17
CA GLY A 205 -14.55 -2.82 9.16
C GLY A 205 -15.81 -3.03 8.29
N LEU A 206 -17.00 -2.85 8.89
CA LEU A 206 -18.28 -2.99 8.21
C LEU A 206 -18.83 -1.67 7.63
N LYS A 207 -18.11 -0.55 7.77
CA LYS A 207 -18.59 0.80 7.43
C LYS A 207 -18.11 1.34 6.08
N PHE A 208 -17.41 0.51 5.29
CA PHE A 208 -16.77 0.92 4.03
C PHE A 208 -17.78 1.56 3.05
N ALA A 209 -18.96 0.96 2.88
CA ALA A 209 -20.00 1.47 1.97
C ALA A 209 -20.53 2.87 2.36
N ASP A 210 -20.59 3.18 3.65
CA ASP A 210 -21.06 4.46 4.16
C ASP A 210 -19.96 5.53 4.07
N LEU A 211 -18.73 5.16 4.48
CA LEU A 211 -17.56 6.02 4.38
C LEU A 211 -17.28 6.43 2.93
N LEU A 212 -17.43 5.54 1.95
CA LEU A 212 -17.33 5.90 0.52
C LEU A 212 -18.42 6.89 0.10
N ARG A 213 -19.69 6.64 0.48
CA ARG A 213 -20.83 7.53 0.19
C ARG A 213 -20.65 8.94 0.77
N MET A 214 -19.92 9.06 1.88
CA MET A 214 -19.60 10.33 2.54
C MET A 214 -18.27 10.96 2.08
N GLY A 215 -17.62 10.40 1.04
CA GLY A 215 -16.34 10.89 0.53
C GLY A 215 -15.13 10.61 1.44
N ARG A 216 -15.28 9.81 2.50
CA ARG A 216 -14.28 9.52 3.56
C ARG A 216 -13.28 8.43 3.15
N SER A 217 -12.96 8.38 1.87
CA SER A 217 -12.08 7.37 1.26
C SER A 217 -10.67 7.31 1.88
N GLY A 218 -10.17 8.40 2.47
CA GLY A 218 -8.90 8.43 3.20
C GLY A 218 -8.86 7.52 4.43
N VAL A 219 -9.99 7.35 5.13
CA VAL A 219 -10.11 6.41 6.26
C VAL A 219 -9.91 4.98 5.77
N ILE A 220 -10.58 4.61 4.67
CA ILE A 220 -10.46 3.29 4.03
C ILE A 220 -9.03 3.05 3.52
N ALA A 221 -8.40 4.04 2.89
CA ALA A 221 -7.02 3.93 2.44
C ALA A 221 -6.05 3.67 3.63
N SER A 222 -6.30 4.32 4.77
CA SER A 222 -5.52 4.13 6.00
C SER A 222 -5.74 2.73 6.59
N LEU A 223 -7.00 2.24 6.62
CA LEU A 223 -7.32 0.87 7.06
C LEU A 223 -6.61 -0.18 6.20
N ILE A 224 -6.65 -0.06 4.88
CA ILE A 224 -5.97 -0.98 3.95
C ILE A 224 -4.45 -0.98 4.21
N ALA A 225 -3.84 0.20 4.37
CA ALA A 225 -2.42 0.34 4.66
C ALA A 225 -2.03 -0.28 6.03
N ALA A 226 -2.87 -0.16 7.05
CA ALA A 226 -2.65 -0.75 8.36
C ALA A 226 -2.84 -2.27 8.36
N CYS A 227 -3.89 -2.79 7.69
CA CYS A 227 -4.09 -4.22 7.45
C CYS A 227 -2.85 -4.86 6.79
N GLN A 228 -2.28 -4.18 5.77
CA GLN A 228 -1.05 -4.61 5.11
C GLN A 228 0.17 -4.56 6.03
N ARG A 229 0.33 -3.46 6.80
CA ARG A 229 1.45 -3.26 7.73
C ARG A 229 1.47 -4.26 8.88
N PHE A 230 0.29 -4.76 9.29
CA PHE A 230 0.15 -5.73 10.38
C PHE A 230 -0.07 -7.17 9.93
N GLN A 231 -0.27 -7.44 8.63
CA GLN A 231 -0.69 -8.76 8.14
C GLN A 231 -1.89 -9.27 8.96
N THR A 232 -2.97 -8.50 8.92
CA THR A 232 -4.25 -8.79 9.58
C THR A 232 -5.38 -8.25 8.71
N HIS A 233 -6.55 -8.88 8.77
CA HIS A 233 -7.77 -8.40 8.08
C HIS A 233 -7.70 -8.24 6.55
N GLU A 234 -6.60 -8.62 5.88
CA GLU A 234 -6.35 -8.39 4.45
C GLU A 234 -7.52 -8.86 3.55
N TYR A 235 -7.93 -10.14 3.68
CA TYR A 235 -9.08 -10.69 2.95
C TYR A 235 -10.38 -9.95 3.25
N LYS A 236 -10.75 -9.81 4.53
CA LYS A 236 -11.97 -9.10 4.98
C LYS A 236 -12.01 -7.65 4.45
N CYS A 237 -10.85 -7.01 4.33
CA CYS A 237 -10.71 -5.65 3.83
C CYS A 237 -10.86 -5.57 2.30
N CYS A 238 -10.30 -6.55 1.57
CA CYS A 238 -10.54 -6.70 0.12
C CYS A 238 -12.02 -6.97 -0.19
N GLU A 239 -12.67 -7.80 0.62
CA GLU A 239 -14.09 -8.18 0.51
C GLU A 239 -15.02 -7.01 0.86
N ALA A 240 -14.77 -6.31 1.97
CA ALA A 240 -15.54 -5.14 2.38
C ALA A 240 -15.47 -4.00 1.35
N LEU A 241 -14.27 -3.70 0.80
CA LEU A 241 -14.13 -2.71 -0.27
C LEU A 241 -14.81 -3.17 -1.57
N ALA A 242 -14.67 -4.43 -1.98
CA ALA A 242 -15.31 -4.96 -3.19
C ALA A 242 -16.85 -4.90 -3.08
N THR A 243 -17.39 -5.26 -1.92
CA THR A 243 -18.82 -5.17 -1.60
C THR A 243 -19.31 -3.72 -1.54
N ALA A 244 -18.47 -2.78 -1.10
CA ALA A 244 -18.81 -1.36 -1.02
C ALA A 244 -18.88 -0.66 -2.40
N VAL A 245 -18.23 -1.19 -3.44
CA VAL A 245 -18.27 -0.63 -4.81
C VAL A 245 -19.00 -1.50 -5.85
N GLY A 246 -19.28 -2.76 -5.53
CA GLY A 246 -20.11 -3.65 -6.34
C GLY A 246 -21.60 -3.55 -5.99
N SER A 247 -22.47 -3.94 -6.93
CA SER A 247 -23.83 -4.36 -6.60
C SER A 247 -23.89 -5.87 -6.34
N LYS A 248 -24.89 -6.32 -5.58
CA LYS A 248 -25.01 -7.70 -5.08
C LYS A 248 -25.03 -8.78 -6.17
N ASN A 249 -25.38 -8.43 -7.41
CA ASN A 249 -25.54 -9.35 -8.54
C ASN A 249 -24.58 -9.06 -9.71
N GLU A 250 -23.60 -8.17 -9.55
CA GLU A 250 -22.75 -7.73 -10.66
C GLU A 250 -21.44 -8.53 -10.81
N THR A 251 -20.97 -8.64 -12.04
CA THR A 251 -19.63 -9.19 -12.31
C THR A 251 -18.54 -8.29 -11.72
N SER A 252 -17.46 -8.90 -11.22
CA SER A 252 -16.30 -8.16 -10.70
C SER A 252 -15.58 -7.27 -11.73
N LYS A 253 -16.00 -7.23 -13.02
CA LYS A 253 -15.36 -6.42 -14.08
C LYS A 253 -15.20 -4.95 -13.66
N PHE A 254 -16.15 -4.38 -12.93
CA PHE A 254 -16.24 -2.94 -12.70
C PHE A 254 -15.60 -2.41 -11.40
N ILE A 255 -15.06 -3.27 -10.53
CA ILE A 255 -14.48 -2.87 -9.22
C ILE A 255 -13.37 -1.81 -9.39
N VAL A 256 -12.38 -2.08 -10.24
CA VAL A 256 -11.25 -1.17 -10.49
C VAL A 256 -11.70 0.11 -11.21
N PRO A 257 -12.47 0.06 -12.32
CA PRO A 257 -13.08 1.26 -12.92
C PRO A 257 -13.82 2.17 -11.92
N ARG A 258 -14.67 1.60 -11.05
CA ARG A 258 -15.45 2.38 -10.07
C ARG A 258 -14.58 3.00 -8.99
N ILE A 259 -13.48 2.35 -8.58
CA ILE A 259 -12.53 2.95 -7.63
C ILE A 259 -11.65 4.00 -8.31
N LEU A 260 -11.25 3.81 -9.59
CA LEU A 260 -10.55 4.83 -10.38
C LEU A 260 -11.38 6.11 -10.54
N PHE A 261 -12.71 6.01 -10.59
CA PHE A 261 -13.63 7.13 -10.76
C PHE A 261 -14.61 7.26 -9.58
N LEU A 262 -14.10 7.07 -8.36
CA LEU A 262 -14.88 6.97 -7.12
C LEU A 262 -15.97 8.05 -6.99
N ASP A 263 -15.60 9.32 -7.15
CA ASP A 263 -16.51 10.46 -6.98
C ASP A 263 -17.65 10.43 -8.01
N SER A 264 -17.33 10.07 -9.27
CA SER A 264 -18.31 9.92 -10.36
C SER A 264 -19.22 8.71 -10.16
N TYR A 265 -18.72 7.61 -9.61
CA TYR A 265 -19.56 6.44 -9.32
C TYR A 265 -20.52 6.69 -8.16
N PHE A 266 -20.06 7.37 -7.10
CA PHE A 266 -20.90 7.69 -5.95
C PHE A 266 -21.83 8.89 -6.16
N SER A 267 -21.59 9.74 -7.17
CA SER A 267 -22.52 10.82 -7.57
C SER A 267 -23.65 10.39 -8.52
N TYR A 268 -23.71 9.11 -8.92
CA TYR A 268 -24.83 8.57 -9.72
C TYR A 268 -25.90 7.97 -8.81
N ASP A 269 -27.16 8.40 -9.00
CA ASP A 269 -28.33 7.82 -8.33
C ASP A 269 -28.50 6.36 -8.74
N ASP A 270 -28.75 6.11 -10.04
CA ASP A 270 -28.75 4.77 -10.63
C ASP A 270 -27.32 4.32 -10.99
N LYS A 271 -26.75 3.54 -10.08
CA LYS A 271 -25.42 2.92 -10.22
C LYS A 271 -25.33 1.85 -11.30
N SER A 272 -26.47 1.33 -11.80
CA SER A 272 -26.48 0.37 -12.91
C SER A 272 -26.29 1.05 -14.27
N SER A 273 -26.66 2.34 -14.39
CA SER A 273 -26.37 3.17 -15.57
C SER A 273 -24.93 3.69 -15.65
N TRP A 274 -24.14 3.58 -14.56
CA TRP A 274 -22.79 4.13 -14.51
C TRP A 274 -21.85 3.42 -15.49
N SER A 275 -21.15 4.20 -16.30
CA SER A 275 -20.17 3.76 -17.29
C SER A 275 -18.91 4.62 -17.22
N TRP A 276 -17.86 4.23 -17.96
CA TRP A 276 -16.55 4.88 -17.90
C TRP A 276 -16.62 6.35 -18.38
N PRO A 277 -16.30 7.34 -17.52
CA PRO A 277 -16.39 8.75 -17.87
C PRO A 277 -15.14 9.19 -18.65
N GLY A 278 -15.07 8.83 -19.93
CA GLY A 278 -13.89 9.08 -20.78
C GLY A 278 -13.46 10.55 -20.82
N GLY A 279 -12.17 10.79 -20.60
CA GLY A 279 -11.56 12.12 -20.50
C GLY A 279 -11.64 12.75 -19.10
N ALA A 280 -12.30 12.13 -18.13
CA ALA A 280 -12.29 12.58 -16.75
C ALA A 280 -10.96 12.25 -16.05
N LYS A 281 -10.57 13.06 -15.06
CA LYS A 281 -9.38 12.78 -14.23
C LYS A 281 -9.72 11.72 -13.20
N MET A 282 -8.86 10.70 -13.08
CA MET A 282 -9.08 9.61 -12.11
C MET A 282 -8.93 10.12 -10.67
N HIS A 283 -9.65 9.54 -9.72
CA HIS A 283 -9.69 9.99 -8.33
C HIS A 283 -8.37 9.69 -7.59
N VAL A 284 -7.85 10.66 -6.81
CA VAL A 284 -6.58 10.52 -6.06
C VAL A 284 -6.63 9.34 -5.11
N MET A 285 -7.57 9.35 -4.16
CA MET A 285 -7.57 8.35 -3.10
C MET A 285 -7.98 6.97 -3.63
N GLY A 286 -8.81 6.92 -4.69
CA GLY A 286 -9.13 5.69 -5.39
C GLY A 286 -7.89 5.03 -6.00
N SER A 287 -7.04 5.80 -6.68
CA SER A 287 -5.74 5.30 -7.16
C SER A 287 -4.83 4.84 -6.01
N LEU A 288 -4.77 5.57 -4.89
CA LEU A 288 -3.93 5.19 -3.74
C LEU A 288 -4.44 3.92 -3.04
N ILE A 289 -5.77 3.77 -2.91
CA ILE A 289 -6.45 2.55 -2.46
C ILE A 289 -6.05 1.37 -3.34
N LEU A 290 -6.15 1.49 -4.67
CA LEU A 290 -5.79 0.43 -5.60
C LEU A 290 -4.29 0.10 -5.57
N GLN A 291 -3.42 1.10 -5.43
CA GLN A 291 -1.98 0.90 -5.24
C GLN A 291 -1.65 0.11 -3.96
N ALA A 292 -2.41 0.30 -2.88
CA ALA A 292 -2.26 -0.47 -1.65
C ALA A 292 -2.85 -1.89 -1.78
N ILE A 293 -4.04 -2.03 -2.38
CA ILE A 293 -4.68 -3.32 -2.65
C ILE A 293 -3.76 -4.24 -3.48
N PHE A 294 -3.10 -3.72 -4.53
CA PHE A 294 -2.15 -4.50 -5.33
C PHE A 294 -0.81 -4.84 -4.63
N LYS A 295 -0.65 -4.53 -3.32
CA LYS A 295 0.42 -5.06 -2.46
C LYS A 295 0.00 -6.29 -1.62
N PHE A 296 -1.28 -6.61 -1.53
CA PHE A 296 -1.76 -7.82 -0.85
C PHE A 296 -1.47 -9.08 -1.69
N GLN A 297 -1.51 -10.24 -1.03
CA GLN A 297 -1.39 -11.54 -1.66
C GLN A 297 -2.51 -11.77 -2.70
N SER A 298 -2.16 -12.27 -3.88
CA SER A 298 -3.07 -12.42 -5.03
C SER A 298 -4.32 -13.24 -4.73
N GLU A 299 -4.25 -14.18 -3.78
CA GLU A 299 -5.39 -14.98 -3.30
C GLU A 299 -6.54 -14.09 -2.79
N TRP A 300 -6.23 -12.99 -2.08
CA TRP A 300 -7.21 -12.07 -1.52
C TRP A 300 -7.75 -11.05 -2.55
N ILE A 301 -6.99 -10.77 -3.61
CA ILE A 301 -7.29 -9.70 -4.57
C ILE A 301 -7.73 -10.18 -5.95
N GLN A 302 -8.12 -11.45 -6.10
CA GLN A 302 -8.64 -11.99 -7.37
C GLN A 302 -9.76 -11.13 -8.00
N PRO A 303 -10.75 -10.56 -7.27
CA PRO A 303 -11.75 -9.67 -7.88
C PRO A 303 -11.14 -8.44 -8.56
N TYR A 304 -10.10 -7.85 -7.97
CA TYR A 304 -9.39 -6.68 -8.51
C TYR A 304 -8.51 -7.05 -9.70
N ILE A 305 -7.83 -8.20 -9.65
CA ILE A 305 -7.05 -8.75 -10.78
C ILE A 305 -7.97 -9.08 -11.96
N LEU A 306 -9.12 -9.70 -11.71
CA LEU A 306 -10.14 -9.97 -12.73
C LEU A 306 -10.69 -8.67 -13.33
N SER A 307 -10.98 -7.66 -12.49
CA SER A 307 -11.41 -6.34 -12.93
C SER A 307 -10.40 -5.67 -13.87
N ILE A 308 -9.18 -5.40 -13.41
CA ILE A 308 -8.18 -4.67 -14.20
C ILE A 308 -7.79 -5.43 -15.47
N THR A 309 -7.65 -6.75 -15.42
CA THR A 309 -7.32 -7.53 -16.62
C THR A 309 -8.48 -7.70 -17.59
N SER A 310 -9.71 -7.34 -17.19
CA SER A 310 -10.91 -7.35 -18.04
C SER A 310 -11.33 -5.98 -18.57
N MET A 311 -10.74 -4.87 -18.09
CA MET A 311 -10.92 -3.53 -18.68
C MET A 311 -10.59 -3.53 -20.17
N ASP A 312 -11.41 -2.86 -20.96
CA ASP A 312 -11.29 -2.82 -22.43
C ASP A 312 -10.09 -1.95 -22.86
N ALA A 313 -9.57 -2.11 -24.09
CA ALA A 313 -8.24 -1.60 -24.44
C ALA A 313 -8.10 -0.08 -24.31
N GLU A 314 -9.12 0.66 -24.74
CA GLU A 314 -9.23 2.13 -24.63
C GLU A 314 -9.17 2.58 -23.16
N HIS A 315 -9.94 1.95 -22.27
CA HIS A 315 -9.94 2.22 -20.83
C HIS A 315 -8.56 1.94 -20.18
N VAL A 316 -7.80 0.97 -20.70
CA VAL A 316 -6.43 0.66 -20.21
C VAL A 316 -5.41 1.68 -20.75
N LEU A 317 -5.59 2.19 -21.97
CA LEU A 317 -4.78 3.28 -22.52
C LEU A 317 -4.99 4.59 -21.77
N GLU A 318 -6.24 5.00 -21.56
CA GLU A 318 -6.57 6.22 -20.81
C GLU A 318 -6.04 6.14 -19.37
N ALA A 319 -6.16 4.97 -18.73
CA ALA A 319 -5.52 4.71 -17.44
C ALA A 319 -3.99 4.79 -17.48
N ALA A 320 -3.32 4.45 -18.59
CA ALA A 320 -1.87 4.58 -18.72
C ALA A 320 -1.42 6.03 -19.02
N GLN A 321 -2.30 6.85 -19.59
CA GLN A 321 -2.07 8.29 -19.83
C GLN A 321 -2.26 9.12 -18.55
N ASP A 322 -3.33 8.88 -17.77
CA ASP A 322 -3.58 9.57 -16.50
C ASP A 322 -2.50 9.22 -15.44
N ALA A 323 -1.96 10.25 -14.77
CA ALA A 323 -0.84 10.08 -13.84
C ALA A 323 -1.17 9.31 -12.55
N ARG A 324 -2.45 9.08 -12.25
CA ARG A 324 -2.98 8.31 -11.12
C ARG A 324 -3.37 6.90 -11.58
N GLY A 325 -3.96 6.75 -12.77
CA GLY A 325 -4.18 5.46 -13.42
C GLY A 325 -2.87 4.71 -13.69
N ALA A 326 -1.85 5.43 -14.16
CA ALA A 326 -0.52 4.88 -14.45
C ALA A 326 0.08 4.17 -13.23
N ARG A 327 -0.07 4.75 -12.03
CA ARG A 327 0.40 4.16 -10.77
C ARG A 327 -0.37 2.90 -10.37
N VAL A 328 -1.66 2.80 -10.71
CA VAL A 328 -2.45 1.58 -10.50
C VAL A 328 -1.95 0.46 -11.42
N ILE A 329 -1.65 0.78 -12.68
CA ILE A 329 -1.04 -0.18 -13.62
C ILE A 329 0.35 -0.59 -13.13
N GLU A 330 1.20 0.36 -12.72
CA GLU A 330 2.52 0.07 -12.15
C GLU A 330 2.46 -0.86 -10.93
N ALA A 331 1.48 -0.65 -10.03
CA ALA A 331 1.27 -1.46 -8.84
C ALA A 331 0.78 -2.87 -9.18
N PHE A 332 -0.21 -3.01 -10.06
CA PHE A 332 -0.65 -4.31 -10.56
C PHE A 332 0.49 -5.09 -11.25
N LEU A 333 1.34 -4.42 -12.05
CA LEU A 333 2.51 -5.04 -12.66
C LEU A 333 3.61 -5.41 -11.64
N ALA A 334 3.63 -4.79 -10.46
CA ALA A 334 4.52 -5.11 -9.35
C ALA A 334 3.99 -6.18 -8.37
N SER A 335 2.67 -6.41 -8.32
CA SER A 335 2.01 -7.43 -7.47
C SER A 335 2.51 -8.86 -7.70
N ASP A 336 2.08 -9.82 -6.89
CA ASP A 336 2.35 -11.26 -7.11
C ASP A 336 1.45 -11.90 -8.21
N ALA A 337 0.51 -11.15 -8.80
CA ALA A 337 -0.39 -11.63 -9.84
C ALA A 337 0.36 -12.31 -11.01
N SER A 338 -0.22 -13.39 -11.55
CA SER A 338 0.48 -14.26 -12.50
C SER A 338 0.98 -13.52 -13.75
N THR A 339 2.10 -13.98 -14.30
CA THR A 339 2.67 -13.43 -15.55
C THR A 339 1.68 -13.47 -16.72
N LYS A 340 0.74 -14.43 -16.72
CA LYS A 340 -0.39 -14.53 -17.67
C LYS A 340 -1.40 -13.39 -17.50
N GLN A 341 -1.78 -13.06 -16.25
CA GLN A 341 -2.65 -11.93 -15.94
C GLN A 341 -1.97 -10.59 -16.27
N LYS A 342 -0.71 -10.40 -15.86
CA LYS A 342 0.08 -9.21 -16.20
C LYS A 342 0.20 -9.01 -17.72
N ARG A 343 0.60 -10.05 -18.46
CA ARG A 343 0.67 -10.01 -19.93
C ARG A 343 -0.68 -9.71 -20.60
N ARG A 344 -1.81 -10.20 -20.05
CA ARG A 344 -3.16 -9.90 -20.57
C ARG A 344 -3.47 -8.39 -20.52
N LEU A 345 -2.98 -7.67 -19.51
CA LEU A 345 -3.11 -6.21 -19.46
C LEU A 345 -2.17 -5.54 -20.46
N VAL A 346 -0.87 -5.84 -20.39
CA VAL A 346 0.16 -5.13 -21.20
C VAL A 346 -0.04 -5.33 -22.71
N VAL A 347 -0.59 -6.45 -23.17
CA VAL A 347 -0.91 -6.66 -24.60
C VAL A 347 -1.92 -5.65 -25.14
N LYS A 348 -2.76 -5.03 -24.29
CA LYS A 348 -3.75 -4.00 -24.68
C LYS A 348 -3.15 -2.62 -24.97
N LEU A 349 -1.90 -2.38 -24.57
CA LEU A 349 -1.17 -1.13 -24.81
C LEU A 349 -0.26 -1.17 -26.06
N ARG A 350 -0.28 -2.27 -26.81
CA ARG A 350 0.45 -2.40 -28.09
C ARG A 350 -0.06 -1.37 -29.10
N GLY A 351 0.86 -0.72 -29.81
CA GLY A 351 0.59 0.42 -30.69
C GLY A 351 0.69 1.78 -29.99
N HIS A 352 0.70 1.82 -28.65
CA HIS A 352 0.68 3.05 -27.86
C HIS A 352 1.91 3.24 -26.94
N PHE A 353 2.87 2.30 -26.91
CA PHE A 353 4.06 2.45 -26.05
C PHE A 353 4.95 3.62 -26.47
N GLY A 354 4.99 3.93 -27.78
CA GLY A 354 5.69 5.12 -28.30
C GLY A 354 5.08 6.42 -27.79
N GLU A 355 3.75 6.52 -27.82
CA GLU A 355 2.98 7.67 -27.31
C GLU A 355 3.12 7.83 -25.80
N LEU A 356 2.92 6.75 -25.04
CA LEU A 356 3.03 6.74 -23.58
C LEU A 356 4.43 7.14 -23.09
N ALA A 357 5.49 6.78 -23.80
CA ALA A 357 6.86 7.16 -23.44
C ALA A 357 7.15 8.67 -23.57
N MET A 358 6.40 9.40 -24.40
CA MET A 358 6.53 10.87 -24.49
C MET A 358 6.00 11.57 -23.24
N ASN A 359 5.10 10.94 -22.49
CA ASN A 359 4.58 11.42 -21.21
C ASN A 359 5.48 11.01 -20.03
N LEU A 360 5.62 11.90 -19.05
CA LEU A 360 6.47 11.65 -17.88
C LEU A 360 5.98 10.45 -17.05
N SER A 361 4.68 10.39 -16.75
CA SER A 361 4.03 9.24 -16.08
C SER A 361 4.15 7.98 -16.94
N GLY A 362 3.69 8.05 -18.19
CA GLY A 362 3.65 6.91 -19.10
C GLY A 362 5.00 6.26 -19.35
N SER A 363 6.11 7.00 -19.29
CA SER A 363 7.46 6.41 -19.40
C SER A 363 7.78 5.35 -18.32
N PHE A 364 7.33 5.57 -17.07
CA PHE A 364 7.47 4.59 -16.00
C PHE A 364 6.56 3.38 -16.23
N THR A 365 5.34 3.62 -16.72
CA THR A 365 4.41 2.55 -17.13
C THR A 365 5.04 1.68 -18.24
N VAL A 366 5.63 2.29 -19.27
CA VAL A 366 6.32 1.58 -20.37
C VAL A 366 7.47 0.73 -19.84
N GLU A 367 8.27 1.22 -18.89
CA GLU A 367 9.35 0.42 -18.29
C GLU A 367 8.80 -0.78 -17.49
N ARG A 368 7.73 -0.59 -16.70
CA ARG A 368 7.08 -1.71 -15.99
C ARG A 368 6.45 -2.71 -16.95
N CYS A 369 5.82 -2.25 -18.03
CA CYS A 369 5.30 -3.08 -19.12
C CYS A 369 6.40 -3.91 -19.79
N PHE A 370 7.57 -3.31 -20.03
CA PHE A 370 8.74 -3.99 -20.59
C PHE A 370 9.28 -5.07 -19.65
N ASN A 371 9.46 -4.74 -18.37
CA ASN A 371 9.96 -5.67 -17.37
C ASN A 371 9.00 -6.87 -17.16
N ALA A 372 7.69 -6.62 -17.08
CA ALA A 372 6.67 -7.66 -16.98
C ALA A 372 6.40 -8.44 -18.29
N GLY A 373 6.91 -7.96 -19.43
CA GLY A 373 6.73 -8.58 -20.74
C GLY A 373 7.63 -9.79 -21.00
N ASN A 374 7.15 -10.75 -21.80
CA ASN A 374 8.02 -11.76 -22.41
C ASN A 374 8.79 -11.18 -23.61
N LEU A 375 9.73 -11.94 -24.20
CA LEU A 375 10.60 -11.45 -25.28
C LEU A 375 9.81 -10.79 -26.44
N SER A 376 8.77 -11.43 -26.97
CA SER A 376 7.91 -10.88 -28.02
C SER A 376 7.19 -9.58 -27.63
N LEU A 377 6.90 -9.36 -26.35
CA LEU A 377 6.31 -8.11 -25.88
C LEU A 377 7.37 -7.02 -25.66
N ARG A 378 8.57 -7.41 -25.18
CA ARG A 378 9.74 -6.52 -25.12
C ARG A 378 10.16 -6.05 -26.51
N GLU A 379 10.16 -6.91 -27.52
CA GLU A 379 10.44 -6.55 -28.93
C GLU A 379 9.40 -5.57 -29.49
N ALA A 380 8.10 -5.80 -29.23
CA ALA A 380 7.05 -4.87 -29.66
C ALA A 380 7.26 -3.46 -29.05
N ILE A 381 7.46 -3.38 -27.72
CA ILE A 381 7.78 -2.13 -27.02
C ILE A 381 9.04 -1.49 -27.61
N ALA A 382 10.12 -2.26 -27.81
CA ALA A 382 11.37 -1.73 -28.35
C ALA A 382 11.23 -1.21 -29.80
N SER A 383 10.35 -1.82 -30.61
CA SER A 383 10.04 -1.37 -31.96
C SER A 383 9.23 -0.07 -31.97
N GLU A 384 8.23 0.05 -31.09
CA GLU A 384 7.42 1.27 -30.95
C GLU A 384 8.27 2.44 -30.41
N LEU A 385 9.16 2.20 -29.44
CA LEU A 385 10.10 3.20 -28.94
C LEU A 385 11.19 3.58 -29.95
N LEU A 386 11.59 2.66 -30.84
CA LEU A 386 12.53 2.96 -31.92
C LEU A 386 11.90 3.91 -32.95
N ALA A 387 10.61 3.76 -33.26
CA ALA A 387 9.90 4.64 -34.20
C ALA A 387 9.83 6.10 -33.71
N VAL A 388 9.70 6.33 -32.39
CA VAL A 388 9.68 7.69 -31.79
C VAL A 388 11.04 8.16 -31.25
N ARG A 389 12.13 7.41 -31.47
CA ARG A 389 13.46 7.62 -30.83
C ARG A 389 14.01 9.04 -30.97
N THR A 390 13.77 9.72 -32.09
CA THR A 390 14.26 11.08 -32.34
C THR A 390 13.59 12.12 -31.46
N GLU A 391 12.30 11.99 -31.21
CA GLU A 391 11.54 12.93 -30.38
C GLU A 391 11.62 12.55 -28.90
N LEU A 392 11.59 11.25 -28.61
CA LEU A 392 11.78 10.73 -27.25
C LEU A 392 13.14 11.15 -26.67
N SER A 393 14.22 11.18 -27.47
CA SER A 393 15.54 11.64 -26.99
C SER A 393 15.60 13.12 -26.59
N LYS A 394 14.60 13.93 -26.99
CA LYS A 394 14.47 15.36 -26.63
C LYS A 394 13.69 15.57 -25.32
N THR A 395 12.98 14.55 -24.81
CA THR A 395 12.20 14.68 -23.57
C THR A 395 13.08 14.51 -22.33
N LYS A 396 12.60 14.96 -21.17
CA LYS A 396 13.34 14.85 -19.89
C LYS A 396 13.62 13.39 -19.49
N GLN A 397 12.71 12.49 -19.84
CA GLN A 397 12.73 11.08 -19.41
C GLN A 397 13.27 10.12 -20.48
N GLY A 398 13.16 10.44 -21.77
CA GLY A 398 13.51 9.53 -22.86
C GLY A 398 14.97 9.07 -22.88
N PRO A 399 15.98 9.94 -22.65
CA PRO A 399 17.39 9.52 -22.52
C PRO A 399 17.66 8.53 -21.38
N HIS A 400 16.80 8.48 -20.36
CA HIS A 400 16.82 7.39 -19.37
C HIS A 400 16.20 6.12 -19.98
N LEU A 401 14.95 6.19 -20.43
CA LEU A 401 14.18 5.03 -20.92
C LEU A 401 14.87 4.30 -22.09
N LEU A 402 15.35 5.03 -23.10
CA LEU A 402 16.07 4.50 -24.27
C LEU A 402 17.32 3.70 -23.86
N ARG A 403 18.03 4.16 -22.83
CA ARG A 403 19.23 3.52 -22.28
C ARG A 403 18.88 2.31 -21.41
N THR A 404 17.85 2.41 -20.57
CA THR A 404 17.40 1.31 -19.68
C THR A 404 16.87 0.12 -20.47
N LEU A 405 16.19 0.36 -21.59
CA LEU A 405 15.69 -0.68 -22.50
C LEU A 405 16.72 -1.09 -23.60
N ASP A 406 17.87 -0.40 -23.69
CA ASP A 406 18.96 -0.67 -24.65
C ASP A 406 18.50 -0.60 -26.13
N ILE A 407 17.66 0.39 -26.45
CA ILE A 407 16.99 0.56 -27.76
C ILE A 407 17.99 0.75 -28.89
N ASP A 408 19.13 1.40 -28.63
CA ASP A 408 20.21 1.59 -29.60
C ASP A 408 20.85 0.26 -30.03
N ARG A 409 20.92 -0.74 -29.13
CA ARG A 409 21.34 -2.10 -29.47
C ARG A 409 20.23 -2.87 -30.17
N TYR A 410 18.96 -2.67 -29.81
CA TYR A 410 17.85 -3.26 -30.55
C TYR A 410 17.88 -2.85 -32.03
N ALA A 411 18.12 -1.57 -32.31
CA ALA A 411 18.24 -1.03 -33.67
C ALA A 411 19.47 -1.54 -34.44
N THR A 412 20.63 -1.67 -33.79
CA THR A 412 21.90 -1.96 -34.47
C THR A 412 22.33 -3.43 -34.46
N LYS A 413 21.93 -4.19 -33.43
CA LYS A 413 22.32 -5.60 -33.18
C LYS A 413 21.17 -6.36 -32.50
N PRO A 414 20.02 -6.53 -33.17
CA PRO A 414 18.81 -7.07 -32.55
C PRO A 414 19.02 -8.43 -31.89
N ASP A 415 19.83 -9.33 -32.46
CA ASP A 415 20.05 -10.66 -31.88
C ASP A 415 20.89 -10.61 -30.59
N GLN A 416 21.89 -9.72 -30.51
CA GLN A 416 22.62 -9.49 -29.26
C GLN A 416 21.69 -8.91 -28.18
N TRP A 417 20.74 -8.07 -28.58
CA TRP A 417 19.70 -7.56 -27.67
C TRP A 417 18.76 -8.70 -27.23
N ARG A 418 18.28 -9.56 -28.14
CA ARG A 418 17.45 -10.74 -27.83
C ARG A 418 18.14 -11.66 -26.82
N SER A 419 19.39 -12.05 -27.06
CA SER A 419 20.16 -12.88 -26.13
C SER A 419 20.30 -12.23 -24.76
N LYS A 420 20.53 -10.91 -24.70
CA LYS A 420 20.61 -10.15 -23.43
C LYS A 420 19.27 -10.13 -22.68
N GLN A 421 18.15 -9.93 -23.36
CA GLN A 421 16.82 -9.95 -22.71
C GLN A 421 16.37 -11.37 -22.32
N ALA A 422 16.75 -12.40 -23.08
CA ALA A 422 16.50 -13.80 -22.75
C ALA A 422 17.33 -14.25 -21.54
N SER A 423 18.63 -13.90 -21.49
CA SER A 423 19.51 -14.17 -20.34
C SER A 423 18.99 -13.53 -19.06
N LYS A 424 18.55 -12.25 -19.10
CA LYS A 424 17.85 -11.61 -17.98
C LYS A 424 16.64 -12.41 -17.49
N GLN A 425 15.85 -12.98 -18.41
CA GLN A 425 14.67 -13.76 -18.04
C GLN A 425 15.03 -15.11 -17.42
N SER A 426 16.07 -15.79 -17.93
CA SER A 426 16.56 -17.05 -17.36
C SER A 426 17.04 -16.85 -15.92
N ALA A 427 17.94 -15.87 -15.71
CA ALA A 427 18.46 -15.56 -14.39
C ALA A 427 17.37 -15.15 -13.37
N TYR A 428 16.33 -14.42 -13.81
CA TYR A 428 15.18 -14.11 -12.95
C TYR A 428 14.37 -15.36 -12.59
N ASN A 429 14.10 -16.24 -13.56
CA ASN A 429 13.38 -17.49 -13.33
C ASN A 429 14.17 -18.43 -12.41
N GLU A 430 15.49 -18.55 -12.62
CA GLU A 430 16.41 -19.34 -11.80
C GLU A 430 16.45 -18.83 -10.36
N PHE A 431 16.56 -17.51 -10.16
CA PHE A 431 16.48 -16.88 -8.84
C PHE A 431 15.12 -17.14 -8.17
N PHE A 432 14.01 -17.03 -8.91
CA PHE A 432 12.68 -17.30 -8.36
C PHE A 432 12.50 -18.78 -7.96
N VAL A 433 13.04 -19.73 -8.73
CA VAL A 433 13.03 -21.16 -8.36
C VAL A 433 13.91 -21.44 -7.12
N ALA A 434 15.05 -20.77 -7.00
CA ALA A 434 15.99 -20.97 -5.88
C ALA A 434 15.55 -20.30 -4.56
N PHE A 435 14.88 -19.14 -4.62
CA PHE A 435 14.61 -18.30 -3.44
C PHE A 435 13.14 -17.86 -3.28
N GLY A 436 12.28 -18.06 -4.29
CA GLY A 436 10.89 -17.57 -4.30
C GLY A 436 9.87 -18.44 -3.56
N SER A 437 10.31 -19.39 -2.72
CA SER A 437 9.43 -20.29 -1.97
C SER A 437 9.27 -19.85 -0.51
N SER A 438 8.24 -19.05 -0.22
CA SER A 438 7.65 -19.01 1.11
C SER A 438 6.89 -20.32 1.39
N GLU A 439 6.73 -20.69 2.66
CA GLU A 439 6.28 -22.02 3.03
C GLU A 439 4.76 -22.23 2.91
N SER A 440 4.33 -22.93 1.85
CA SER A 440 2.98 -23.52 1.76
C SER A 440 2.98 -24.89 1.05
N LYS A 441 3.88 -25.80 1.47
CA LYS A 441 3.84 -27.20 1.00
C LYS A 441 2.52 -27.85 1.43
N SER A 442 1.68 -28.18 0.44
CA SER A 442 0.37 -28.80 0.68
C SER A 442 0.51 -30.20 1.30
N THR A 443 0.11 -30.33 2.57
CA THR A 443 0.01 -31.63 3.25
C THR A 443 -1.19 -32.41 2.72
N LYS A 444 -0.96 -33.21 1.67
CA LYS A 444 -1.94 -34.22 1.24
C LYS A 444 -1.99 -35.38 2.23
N SER A 445 -3.21 -35.84 2.49
CA SER A 445 -3.54 -37.09 3.18
C SER A 445 -3.15 -37.17 4.66
N ASN A 446 -4.16 -36.98 5.52
CA ASN A 446 -4.41 -37.98 6.56
C ASN A 446 -5.91 -38.35 6.54
N LYS A 447 -6.19 -39.64 6.39
CA LYS A 447 -7.54 -40.21 6.42
C LYS A 447 -7.45 -41.52 7.20
N LEU A 448 -7.87 -41.52 8.47
CA LEU A 448 -8.33 -42.69 9.24
C LEU A 448 -8.83 -42.24 10.63
N LEU A 449 -10.11 -42.53 10.90
CA LEU A 449 -10.75 -42.91 12.19
C LEU A 449 -10.33 -42.24 13.52
N TYR A 450 -11.33 -41.66 14.21
CA TYR A 450 -11.93 -42.35 15.38
C TYR A 450 -13.43 -42.01 15.54
N ASN A 451 -14.16 -42.78 16.36
CA ASN A 451 -15.63 -42.72 16.53
C ASN A 451 -16.04 -42.41 18.00
N ALA A 452 -17.26 -41.87 18.16
CA ALA A 452 -18.05 -41.73 19.41
C ALA A 452 -17.47 -40.80 20.51
N SER A 453 -18.26 -40.22 21.42
CA SER A 453 -19.69 -40.36 21.76
C SER A 453 -20.48 -39.02 21.53
N MET A 454 -21.82 -38.99 21.40
CA MET A 454 -22.87 -38.89 22.45
C MET A 454 -22.45 -38.05 23.69
N ASP A 455 -23.26 -37.13 24.23
CA ASP A 455 -24.68 -36.71 23.97
C ASP A 455 -24.90 -35.29 24.63
N THR A 456 -26.02 -34.55 24.61
CA THR A 456 -27.46 -34.77 24.29
C THR A 456 -28.10 -33.57 23.52
N SER A 457 -29.35 -33.75 23.03
CA SER A 457 -30.59 -32.92 23.15
C SER A 457 -30.58 -31.36 23.06
N GLU A 458 -31.62 -30.63 22.60
CA GLU A 458 -32.99 -31.00 22.13
C GLU A 458 -33.77 -29.83 21.44
N HIS A 459 -34.91 -30.17 20.79
CA HIS A 459 -36.06 -29.31 20.37
C HIS A 459 -35.81 -28.11 19.39
N GLU A 460 -36.70 -27.70 18.49
CA GLU A 460 -38.08 -28.14 18.17
C GLU A 460 -38.48 -27.89 16.68
N GLU A 461 -39.06 -28.91 16.01
CA GLU A 461 -40.29 -28.92 15.17
C GLU A 461 -40.59 -27.89 14.03
N LEU A 462 -41.43 -28.15 12.98
CA LEU A 462 -42.17 -29.36 12.54
C LEU A 462 -42.58 -29.30 11.03
N ASN A 463 -43.25 -30.39 10.59
CA ASN A 463 -44.03 -30.63 9.36
C ASN A 463 -43.24 -31.17 8.15
N ILE A 464 -43.24 -32.48 7.80
CA ILE A 464 -44.34 -33.46 7.53
C ILE A 464 -45.10 -33.05 6.24
N LYS A 465 -45.15 -33.86 5.14
CA LYS A 465 -45.91 -35.13 5.04
C LYS A 465 -45.62 -35.95 3.74
N LYS A 466 -45.45 -37.29 3.86
CA LYS A 466 -45.95 -38.40 2.97
C LYS A 466 -45.55 -38.43 1.46
N ASP A 467 -45.52 -39.55 0.71
CA ASP A 467 -45.60 -41.03 0.88
C ASP A 467 -44.80 -41.65 -0.31
N ILE A 468 -43.94 -42.68 -0.16
CA ILE A 468 -44.16 -44.16 -0.30
C ILE A 468 -44.59 -44.67 -1.71
N ASP A 469 -43.75 -45.56 -2.29
CA ASP A 469 -43.92 -46.60 -3.36
C ASP A 469 -44.78 -46.35 -4.64
N GLY A 470 -44.51 -46.96 -5.81
CA GLY A 470 -43.39 -47.84 -6.23
C GLY A 470 -43.73 -48.77 -7.42
N SER A 471 -42.71 -49.43 -7.98
CA SER A 471 -42.77 -50.67 -8.81
C SER A 471 -43.08 -50.66 -10.34
N LEU A 472 -42.50 -51.67 -11.02
CA LEU A 472 -42.69 -52.21 -12.40
C LEU A 472 -42.30 -51.32 -13.62
N ILE A 473 -41.50 -51.73 -14.63
CA ILE A 473 -41.40 -52.96 -15.47
C ILE A 473 -42.53 -52.97 -16.54
N SER A 474 -42.31 -53.06 -17.87
CA SER A 474 -41.31 -53.84 -18.67
C SER A 474 -41.18 -53.39 -20.15
N THR A 475 -40.14 -53.89 -20.87
CA THR A 475 -40.05 -54.17 -22.35
C THR A 475 -40.35 -53.07 -23.39
N SER A 476 -39.74 -52.98 -24.58
CA SER A 476 -38.56 -53.58 -25.28
C SER A 476 -38.42 -52.85 -26.66
N VAL A 477 -37.76 -53.23 -27.78
CA VAL A 477 -36.96 -54.39 -28.29
C VAL A 477 -36.13 -53.92 -29.52
N VAL A 478 -34.91 -54.47 -29.77
CA VAL A 478 -34.05 -54.49 -31.01
C VAL A 478 -33.77 -53.19 -31.81
N ASP A 479 -32.71 -52.99 -32.62
CA ASP A 479 -31.37 -53.61 -32.90
C ASP A 479 -30.59 -52.59 -33.80
N ASP A 480 -29.29 -52.68 -34.14
CA ASP A 480 -28.07 -53.35 -33.64
C ASP A 480 -26.86 -52.71 -34.40
N THR A 481 -25.65 -53.23 -34.20
CA THR A 481 -24.41 -53.18 -35.01
C THR A 481 -23.39 -52.09 -34.66
N SER A 482 -22.07 -52.34 -34.81
CA SER A 482 -21.22 -53.43 -34.24
C SER A 482 -19.72 -53.04 -34.38
N SER A 483 -18.80 -53.87 -33.87
CA SER A 483 -17.32 -53.76 -33.92
C SER A 483 -16.71 -52.63 -33.05
N GLU A 484 -15.90 -52.82 -31.99
CA GLU A 484 -15.16 -53.95 -31.36
C GLU A 484 -13.66 -54.10 -31.77
N LYS A 485 -12.83 -54.50 -30.77
CA LYS A 485 -11.37 -54.80 -30.82
C LYS A 485 -10.46 -53.54 -30.84
N LYS A 486 -9.27 -53.52 -30.19
CA LYS A 486 -8.51 -54.52 -29.41
C LYS A 486 -7.56 -53.79 -28.43
N GLY A 487 -7.26 -54.35 -27.26
CA GLY A 487 -6.32 -53.75 -26.28
C GLY A 487 -5.17 -54.66 -25.85
N ARG A 488 -4.13 -54.11 -25.21
CA ARG A 488 -3.13 -54.91 -24.45
C ARG A 488 -2.32 -54.11 -23.41
N LYS A 489 -2.22 -54.64 -22.19
CA LYS A 489 -1.22 -54.22 -21.17
C LYS A 489 0.10 -55.01 -21.37
N LYS A 490 1.25 -54.40 -21.06
CA LYS A 490 2.42 -55.13 -20.50
C LYS A 490 3.30 -54.23 -19.63
N ARG A 491 4.24 -54.83 -18.89
CA ARG A 491 4.95 -54.24 -17.74
C ARG A 491 6.37 -53.75 -18.07
N LYS A 492 6.76 -52.66 -17.39
CA LYS A 492 8.03 -52.40 -16.66
C LYS A 492 9.33 -53.05 -17.17
N ARG A 493 10.35 -52.20 -17.39
CA ARG A 493 11.74 -52.46 -16.99
C ARG A 493 12.38 -51.14 -16.55
N ASP A 494 13.13 -51.18 -15.46
CA ASP A 494 13.88 -50.04 -14.92
C ASP A 494 15.33 -50.13 -15.43
N VAL A 495 15.92 -48.99 -15.76
CA VAL A 495 17.38 -48.82 -15.97
C VAL A 495 17.74 -47.47 -15.36
N ALA A 496 18.79 -47.43 -14.56
CA ALA A 496 19.33 -46.21 -13.96
C ALA A 496 20.72 -45.93 -14.53
N SER A 497 21.03 -44.66 -14.78
CA SER A 497 22.36 -44.19 -15.16
C SER A 497 22.59 -42.76 -14.68
N GLU A 498 23.47 -42.65 -13.70
CA GLU A 498 24.41 -41.54 -13.41
C GLU A 498 24.25 -40.22 -14.18
N ASP A 499 23.89 -39.14 -13.47
CA ASP A 499 24.12 -37.76 -13.96
C ASP A 499 24.36 -36.74 -12.81
N ALA A 500 24.84 -37.21 -11.66
CA ALA A 500 24.94 -36.41 -10.43
C ALA A 500 26.24 -35.56 -10.32
N VAL A 501 27.27 -35.86 -11.11
CA VAL A 501 28.63 -35.31 -10.92
C VAL A 501 28.85 -33.98 -11.66
N GLY A 502 28.08 -33.68 -12.70
CA GLY A 502 28.22 -32.45 -13.49
C GLY A 502 27.83 -31.17 -12.73
N SER A 503 26.86 -31.24 -11.82
CA SER A 503 26.21 -30.07 -11.22
C SER A 503 27.15 -29.21 -10.35
N ASN A 504 27.91 -29.83 -9.45
CA ASN A 504 28.72 -29.08 -8.47
C ASN A 504 29.80 -28.19 -9.11
N ARG A 505 30.40 -28.60 -10.24
CA ARG A 505 31.38 -27.78 -10.98
C ARG A 505 30.77 -26.55 -11.66
N ALA A 506 29.47 -26.55 -11.94
CA ALA A 506 28.78 -25.36 -12.43
C ALA A 506 28.55 -24.35 -11.29
N ILE A 507 28.15 -24.84 -10.11
CA ILE A 507 27.86 -24.05 -8.92
C ILE A 507 29.11 -23.28 -8.44
N GLU A 508 30.25 -23.96 -8.28
CA GLU A 508 31.51 -23.29 -7.91
C GLU A 508 31.89 -22.17 -8.89
N LYS A 509 31.68 -22.39 -10.19
CA LYS A 509 32.04 -21.44 -11.25
C LYS A 509 31.12 -20.21 -11.26
N ALA A 510 29.84 -20.38 -10.91
CA ALA A 510 28.90 -19.27 -10.72
C ALA A 510 29.28 -18.42 -9.49
N VAL A 511 29.54 -19.06 -8.33
CA VAL A 511 29.95 -18.36 -7.10
C VAL A 511 31.23 -17.56 -7.31
N LYS A 512 32.24 -18.15 -7.98
CA LYS A 512 33.53 -17.49 -8.23
C LYS A 512 33.42 -16.27 -9.15
N ASN A 513 32.48 -16.29 -10.11
CA ASN A 513 32.17 -15.12 -10.93
C ASN A 513 31.44 -14.03 -10.13
N PHE A 514 30.47 -14.40 -9.28
CA PHE A 514 29.69 -13.43 -8.48
C PHE A 514 30.56 -12.67 -7.46
N LEU A 515 31.55 -13.33 -6.87
CA LEU A 515 32.52 -12.71 -5.96
C LEU A 515 33.59 -11.84 -6.66
N SER A 516 33.66 -11.87 -8.00
CA SER A 516 34.67 -11.11 -8.76
C SER A 516 34.24 -9.70 -9.18
N SER A 517 32.95 -9.37 -9.06
CA SER A 517 32.37 -8.09 -9.47
C SER A 517 32.29 -7.03 -8.36
N SER A 518 32.80 -7.32 -7.16
CA SER A 518 32.58 -6.54 -5.93
C SER A 518 33.85 -6.03 -5.25
N THR A 519 34.80 -5.48 -6.02
CA THR A 519 35.94 -4.71 -5.48
C THR A 519 35.95 -3.27 -5.99
N PRO A 520 36.05 -2.24 -5.12
CA PRO A 520 36.04 -0.84 -5.54
C PRO A 520 37.40 -0.35 -6.07
N ASP A 521 37.36 0.64 -6.96
CA ASP A 521 38.54 1.24 -7.59
C ASP A 521 39.52 1.86 -6.58
N LYS A 522 40.81 1.50 -6.70
CA LYS A 522 41.89 2.15 -5.95
C LYS A 522 42.28 3.47 -6.60
N LYS A 523 41.91 4.59 -5.95
CA LYS A 523 42.41 5.93 -6.29
C LYS A 523 43.95 5.94 -6.34
N ARG A 524 44.52 6.43 -7.44
CA ARG A 524 45.96 6.76 -7.53
C ARG A 524 46.24 8.05 -6.76
N HIS A 525 47.07 7.98 -5.73
CA HIS A 525 47.78 9.15 -5.20
C HIS A 525 49.18 9.20 -5.82
N ASN A 526 49.49 10.30 -6.52
CA ASN A 526 50.87 10.62 -6.86
C ASN A 526 51.53 11.28 -5.63
N ALA A 527 52.67 10.74 -5.19
CA ALA A 527 53.48 11.34 -4.14
C ALA A 527 54.59 12.20 -4.76
N SER A 528 54.47 13.53 -4.65
CA SER A 528 55.49 14.48 -5.08
C SER A 528 56.59 14.61 -4.03
N ASN A 529 57.71 13.91 -4.23
CA ASN A 529 58.92 14.12 -3.42
C ASN A 529 59.53 15.49 -3.74
N GLN A 530 59.60 16.38 -2.75
CA GLN A 530 60.43 17.59 -2.82
C GLN A 530 61.23 17.73 -1.52
N ARG A 531 62.56 17.75 -1.65
CA ARG A 531 63.48 17.83 -0.52
C ARG A 531 63.67 19.29 -0.10
N LEU A 532 63.60 19.54 1.20
CA LEU A 532 64.24 20.71 1.81
C LEU A 532 65.77 20.54 1.75
N LYS A 533 66.47 21.54 1.22
CA LYS A 533 67.87 21.84 1.52
C LYS A 533 68.16 23.32 1.24
N ILE A 534 68.41 24.05 2.33
CA ILE A 534 68.98 25.41 2.41
C ILE A 534 68.17 26.44 1.64
#